data_AF-A0A221T0C8-F1
#
_entry.id   AF-A0A221T0C8-F1
#
_cell.length_a   1.000
_cell.length_b   1.000
_cell.length_c   1.000
_cell.angle_alpha   90.00
_cell.angle_beta   90.00
_cell.angle_gamma   90.00
#
_symmetry.space_group_name_H-M   'P 1'
#
loop_
_entity.id
_entity.type
_entity.pdbx_description
1 polymer ?
#
loop_
_entity_poly.entity_id
_entity_poly.type
_entity_poly.pdbx_seq_one_letter_code
_entity_poly.pdbx_strand_id
1 'polypeptide(L)' 'MPWKLVTDPIRIRPGDQLKVDGGPAFVVQRVIGSWRFHTEVITAEGLPMDIRDTDYVAIWVEDAK' A
#
# COMPACT_ATOMS: atom_id res chain seq x y z
N MET A 1 -2.24 -15.35 8.87
CA MET A 1 -2.00 -15.03 7.45
C MET A 1 -1.38 -13.64 7.43
N PRO A 2 -0.21 -13.43 6.81
CA PRO A 2 0.58 -12.20 6.98
C PRO A 2 0.05 -10.99 6.20
N TRP A 3 -0.94 -11.17 5.31
CA TRP A 3 -1.59 -10.09 4.57
C TRP A 3 -2.87 -9.64 5.26
N LYS A 4 -2.99 -8.35 5.54
CA LYS A 4 -4.18 -7.74 6.14
C LYS A 4 -4.81 -6.73 5.19
N LEU A 5 -6.11 -6.84 4.94
CA LEU A 5 -6.86 -5.87 4.14
C LEU A 5 -6.76 -4.47 4.77
N VAL A 6 -6.55 -3.48 3.92
CA VAL A 6 -6.58 -2.06 4.25
C VAL A 6 -8.03 -1.60 4.16
N THR A 7 -8.69 -1.38 5.31
CA THR A 7 -10.14 -1.10 5.40
C THR A 7 -10.48 0.30 5.92
N ASP A 8 -9.48 1.11 6.22
CA ASP A 8 -9.59 2.48 6.75
C ASP A 8 -8.45 3.29 6.11
N PRO A 9 -8.36 4.63 6.26
CA PRO A 9 -7.22 5.40 5.78
C PRO A 9 -5.98 5.05 6.62
N ILE A 10 -5.43 3.85 6.39
CA ILE A 10 -4.17 3.40 6.92
C ILE A 10 -3.12 4.29 6.29
N ARG A 11 -2.32 4.90 7.15
CA ARG A 11 -1.09 5.59 6.75
C ARG A 11 -0.17 4.57 6.11
N ILE A 12 -0.26 4.43 4.78
CA ILE A 12 0.76 3.80 3.96
C ILE A 12 2.06 4.56 4.19
N ARG A 13 3.16 3.83 4.36
CA ARG A 13 4.49 4.37 4.65
C ARG A 13 5.53 3.82 3.70
N PRO A 14 6.64 4.55 3.49
CA PRO A 14 7.85 3.98 2.91
C PRO A 14 8.26 2.69 3.63
N GLY A 15 8.54 1.64 2.87
CA GLY A 15 8.89 0.31 3.35
C GLY A 15 7.71 -0.67 3.47
N ASP A 16 6.47 -0.18 3.44
CA ASP A 16 5.30 -1.07 3.45
C ASP A 16 5.28 -1.92 2.19
N GLN A 17 5.07 -3.23 2.37
CA GLN A 17 4.82 -4.14 1.27
C GLN A 17 3.31 -4.26 1.09
N LEU A 18 2.83 -3.88 -0.09
CA LEU A 18 1.42 -3.84 -0.43
C LEU A 18 1.12 -4.83 -1.56
N LYS A 19 -0.12 -5.29 -1.62
CA LYS A 19 -0.65 -6.07 -2.73
C LYS A 19 -2.05 -5.58 -3.07
N VAL A 20 -2.24 -5.14 -4.31
CA VAL A 20 -3.56 -4.81 -4.86
C VAL A 20 -4.15 -6.09 -5.45
N ASP A 21 -5.47 -6.27 -5.34
CA ASP A 21 -6.16 -7.41 -5.93
C ASP A 21 -5.92 -7.51 -7.44
N GLY A 22 -5.71 -8.74 -7.93
CA GLY A 22 -5.31 -9.02 -9.31
C GLY A 22 -3.89 -8.55 -9.71
N GLY A 23 -3.15 -7.87 -8.82
CA GLY A 23 -1.82 -7.34 -9.08
C GLY A 23 -0.67 -8.07 -8.37
N PRO A 24 0.58 -7.82 -8.80
CA PRO A 24 1.75 -8.23 -8.03
C PRO A 24 1.85 -7.43 -6.73
N ALA A 25 2.55 -8.00 -5.74
CA ALA A 25 2.94 -7.24 -4.56
C ALA A 25 4.08 -6.26 -4.92
N PHE A 26 4.11 -5.10 -4.27
CA PHE A 26 5.14 -4.08 -4.46
C PHE A 26 5.51 -3.45 -3.11
N VAL A 27 6.68 -2.84 -3.05
CA VAL A 27 7.15 -2.11 -1.87
C VAL A 27 6.99 -0.62 -2.12
N VAL A 28 6.46 0.11 -1.14
CA VAL A 28 6.34 1.55 -1.20
C VAL A 28 7.72 2.17 -0.95
N GLN A 29 8.27 2.89 -1.93
CA GLN A 29 9.49 3.67 -1.74
C GLN A 29 9.21 5.01 -1.09
N ARG A 30 8.16 5.69 -1.55
CA ARG A 30 7.82 7.04 -1.10
C ARG A 30 6.31 7.28 -1.22
N VAL A 31 5.74 7.99 -0.26
CA VAL A 31 4.40 8.56 -0.38
C VAL A 31 4.52 9.98 -0.93
N ILE A 32 3.85 10.25 -2.05
CA ILE A 32 3.84 11.56 -2.69
C ILE A 32 2.76 12.45 -2.08
N GLY A 33 1.58 11.88 -1.83
CA GLY A 33 0.45 12.60 -1.25
C GLY A 33 -0.63 11.63 -0.79
N SER A 34 -1.47 12.07 0.13
CA SER A 34 -2.59 11.28 0.62
C SER A 34 -3.76 12.22 0.91
N TRP A 35 -4.89 11.99 0.25
CA TRP A 35 -6.02 12.90 0.16
C TRP A 35 -7.32 12.10 0.33
N ARG A 36 -7.91 12.15 1.53
CA ARG A 36 -9.15 11.42 1.89
C ARG A 36 -9.13 9.94 1.50
N PHE A 37 -9.52 9.65 0.26
CA PHE A 37 -9.77 8.32 -0.31
C PHE A 37 -8.71 7.89 -1.33
N HIS A 38 -7.65 8.68 -1.50
CA HIS A 38 -6.62 8.47 -2.51
C HIS A 38 -5.22 8.67 -1.90
N THR A 39 -4.31 7.73 -2.14
CA THR A 39 -2.88 7.86 -1.80
C THR A 39 -2.02 7.61 -3.03
N GLU A 40 -1.12 8.56 -3.32
CA GLU A 40 -0.12 8.45 -4.38
C GLU A 40 1.20 7.98 -3.79
N VAL A 41 1.79 6.96 -4.39
CA VAL A 41 3.08 6.41 -4.00
C VAL A 41 4.01 6.24 -5.18
N ILE A 42 5.30 6.16 -4.90
CA ILE A 42 6.32 5.63 -5.82
C ILE A 42 6.71 4.26 -5.27
N THR A 43 6.71 3.25 -6.12
CA THR A 43 7.15 1.89 -5.76
C THR A 43 8.69 1.82 -5.68
N ALA A 44 9.24 0.76 -5.10
CA ALA A 44 10.69 0.53 -5.04
C ALA A 44 11.37 0.48 -6.41
N GLU A 45 10.62 0.15 -7.46
CA GLU A 45 11.05 0.15 -8.86
C GLU A 45 10.99 1.55 -9.50
N GLY A 46 10.59 2.58 -8.75
CA GLY A 46 10.46 3.94 -9.24
C GLY A 46 9.18 4.21 -10.04
N LEU A 47 8.19 3.30 -9.99
CA LEU A 47 6.93 3.44 -10.72
C LEU A 47 5.91 4.23 -9.89
N PRO A 48 5.20 5.20 -10.49
CA PRO A 48 4.09 5.87 -9.81
C PRO A 48 2.88 4.94 -9.69
N MET A 49 2.20 4.98 -8.56
CA MET A 49 1.00 4.20 -8.30
C MET A 49 -0.01 5.02 -7.49
N ASP A 50 -1.28 4.93 -7.89
CA ASP A 50 -2.45 5.49 -7.21
C ASP A 50 -3.15 4.34 -6.47
N ILE A 51 -3.43 4.55 -5.19
CA ILE A 51 -4.14 3.61 -4.32
C ILE A 51 -5.40 4.29 -3.81
N ARG A 52 -6.55 3.69 -4.11
CA ARG A 52 -7.87 4.20 -3.71
C ARG A 52 -8.47 3.36 -2.59
N ASP A 53 -9.36 3.97 -1.81
CA ASP A 53 -10.12 3.28 -0.75
C ASP A 53 -11.06 2.19 -1.29
N THR A 54 -11.44 2.28 -2.57
CA THR A 54 -12.18 1.22 -3.29
C THR A 54 -11.30 0.06 -3.74
N ASP A 55 -9.97 0.22 -3.72
CA ASP A 55 -9.06 -0.84 -4.13
C ASP A 55 -8.93 -1.86 -2.99
N TYR A 56 -9.03 -3.14 -3.33
CA TYR A 56 -8.72 -4.22 -2.40
C TYR A 56 -7.21 -4.30 -2.22
N VAL A 57 -6.68 -3.52 -1.29
CA VAL A 57 -5.26 -3.46 -0.96
C VAL A 57 -5.04 -4.27 0.32
N ALA A 58 -4.02 -5.12 0.32
CA ALA A 58 -3.52 -5.78 1.51
C ALA A 58 -2.11 -5.29 1.84
N ILE A 59 -1.84 -5.06 3.12
CA ILE A 59 -0.51 -4.76 3.65
C ILE A 59 0.08 -6.00 4.30
N TRP A 60 1.37 -6.24 4.08
CA TRP A 60 2.11 -7.27 4.81
C TRP A 60 2.36 -6.78 6.23
N VAL A 61 1.91 -7.56 7.21
CA VAL A 61 2.19 -7.34 8.63
C VAL A 61 3.05 -8.50 9.08
N GLU A 62 4.34 -8.24 9.28
CA GLU A 62 5.20 -9.19 9.97
C GLU A 62 4.75 -9.21 11.44
N ASP A 63 4.33 -10.37 11.95
CA ASP A 63 4.03 -10.52 13.37
C ASP A 63 5.29 -10.17 14.14
N ALA A 64 5.27 -9.01 14.83
CA ALA A 64 6.33 -8.63 15.75
C ALA A 64 6.42 -9.73 16.81
N LYS A 65 7.54 -10.46 16.82
CA LYS A 65 7.87 -11.42 17.87
C LYS A 65 7.91 -10.76 19.24
#